data_AF-A0A090YAX2-F1
#
_entry.id   AF-A0A090YAX2-F1
#
_cell.length_a   1.000
_cell.length_b   1.000
_cell.length_c   1.000
_cell.angle_alpha   90.00
_cell.angle_beta   90.00
_cell.angle_gamma   90.00
#
_symmetry.space_group_name_H-M   'P 1'
#
loop_
_entity.id
_entity.type
_entity.pdbx_description
1 polymer ?
#
loop_
_entity_poly.entity_id
_entity_poly.type
_entity_poly.pdbx_seq_one_letter_code
_entity_poly.pdbx_strand_id
1 'polypeptide(L)'
;MCSISKANANGKEYYRVEDKIKMAKRIAALASIFIYLNDENEVVVLNDRAETGQQYEVKREVIKRLFVLDSVVLWRDKNTNEYMGIESCRIKPGSFLSSYLYGSNSTITLLSKKALEYNNSYRHKYHKRLIRYLTWQWRIRQMFSSLKRPYSIGGDKGLLAVIGINQNQKPNRIREQFENVLVDLEKEGVISHWEYQNGLDEEELTKKNWFKNYYSHLGIFILPPKELINSMENLAKKKTLDTIHEESHSIKIEEKSLDRNESEQIIRDRIEFIYIKRNITMRELSAEIGISQPTLSRFYNKKTKRLSKTAIEKLNQWYKRQMIIDKM
;
A
#
# COMPACT_ATOMS: atom_id res chain seq x y z
N MET A 1 9.83 2.42 24.76
CA MET A 1 9.14 3.26 25.79
C MET A 1 9.31 4.74 25.44
N CYS A 2 8.28 5.58 25.64
CA CYS A 2 8.36 7.03 25.41
C CYS A 2 9.28 7.68 26.46
N SER A 3 10.31 8.41 26.03
CA SER A 3 11.17 9.18 26.93
C SER A 3 10.43 10.43 27.42
N ILE A 4 9.64 10.27 28.49
CA ILE A 4 9.04 11.39 29.21
C ILE A 4 10.10 11.96 30.14
N SER A 5 10.28 13.28 30.13
CA SER A 5 11.21 13.98 31.03
C SER A 5 10.80 13.73 32.48
N LYS A 6 11.67 13.08 33.25
CA LYS A 6 11.46 12.86 34.68
C LYS A 6 11.76 14.15 35.43
N ALA A 7 10.92 14.48 36.42
CA ALA A 7 11.17 15.58 37.34
C ALA A 7 12.02 15.07 38.51
N ASN A 8 12.94 15.90 38.98
CA ASN A 8 13.82 15.56 40.09
C ASN A 8 13.41 16.36 41.33
N ALA A 9 13.10 15.68 42.42
CA ALA A 9 13.01 16.28 43.75
C ALA A 9 13.72 15.36 44.75
N ASN A 10 14.55 15.93 45.62
CA ASN A 10 15.29 15.21 46.68
C ASN A 10 16.03 13.95 46.19
N GLY A 11 16.70 14.03 45.03
CA GLY A 11 17.49 12.92 44.48
C GLY A 11 16.68 11.72 43.96
N LYS A 12 15.33 11.79 43.97
CA LYS A 12 14.46 10.78 43.37
C LYS A 12 13.83 11.33 42.09
N GLU A 13 14.03 10.60 41.00
CA GLU A 13 13.37 10.89 39.73
C GLU A 13 11.91 10.43 39.79
N TYR A 14 10.95 11.30 39.50
CA TYR A 14 9.53 10.95 39.44
C TYR A 14 8.86 11.51 38.18
N TYR A 15 7.82 10.83 37.72
CA TYR A 15 6.97 11.34 36.64
C TYR A 15 5.93 12.31 37.21
N ARG A 16 5.75 13.46 36.55
CA ARG A 16 4.73 14.46 36.91
C ARG A 16 3.34 13.85 36.76
N VAL A 17 2.40 14.25 37.62
CA VAL A 17 1.01 13.77 37.60
C VAL A 17 0.34 14.04 36.24
N GLU A 18 0.61 15.20 35.64
CA GLU A 18 0.10 15.55 34.31
C GLU A 18 0.53 14.56 33.21
N ASP A 19 1.78 14.10 33.25
CA ASP A 19 2.31 13.16 32.27
C ASP A 19 1.70 11.77 32.46
N LYS A 20 1.42 11.38 33.70
CA LYS A 20 0.67 10.16 34.01
C LYS A 20 -0.75 10.22 33.45
N ILE A 21 -1.44 11.35 33.60
CA ILE A 21 -2.78 11.56 33.04
C ILE A 21 -2.73 11.50 31.50
N LYS A 22 -1.74 12.14 30.86
CA LYS A 22 -1.56 12.08 29.40
C LYS A 22 -1.32 10.64 28.92
N MET A 23 -0.54 9.86 29.66
CA MET A 23 -0.31 8.45 29.34
C MET A 23 -1.57 7.61 29.53
N ALA A 24 -2.30 7.80 30.63
CA ALA A 24 -3.57 7.12 30.89
C ALA A 24 -4.61 7.42 29.81
N LYS A 25 -4.74 8.68 29.36
CA LYS A 25 -5.60 9.06 28.23
C LYS A 25 -5.25 8.30 26.94
N ARG A 26 -3.95 8.12 26.66
CA ARG A 26 -3.50 7.37 25.47
C ARG A 26 -3.74 5.87 25.60
N ILE A 27 -3.57 5.29 26.79
CA ILE A 27 -3.86 3.88 27.04
C ILE A 27 -5.37 3.63 26.92
N ALA A 28 -6.20 4.52 27.48
CA ALA A 28 -7.64 4.46 27.32
C ALA A 28 -8.06 4.55 25.85
N ALA A 29 -7.47 5.48 25.09
CA ALA A 29 -7.71 5.61 23.65
C ALA A 29 -7.30 4.35 22.86
N LEU A 30 -6.22 3.66 23.25
CA LEU A 30 -5.80 2.40 22.64
C LEU A 30 -6.75 1.24 22.96
N ALA A 31 -7.24 1.20 24.20
CA ALA A 31 -8.20 0.19 24.64
C ALA A 31 -9.59 0.37 24.01
N SER A 32 -9.93 1.60 23.59
CA SER A 32 -11.19 1.93 22.94
C SER A 32 -11.17 1.80 21.41
N ILE A 33 -10.12 1.21 20.81
CA ILE A 33 -10.08 0.98 19.36
C ILE A 33 -10.72 -0.36 19.03
N PHE A 34 -11.86 -0.29 18.33
CA PHE A 34 -12.62 -1.43 17.84
C PHE A 34 -12.62 -1.45 16.32
N ILE A 35 -12.75 -2.65 15.75
CA ILE A 35 -13.00 -2.85 14.32
C ILE A 35 -14.27 -3.67 14.16
N TYR A 36 -15.08 -3.26 13.18
CA TYR A 36 -16.26 -3.98 12.72
C TYR A 36 -15.84 -4.96 11.64
N LEU A 37 -16.19 -6.23 11.84
CA LEU A 37 -15.88 -7.32 10.91
C LEU A 37 -17.17 -7.96 10.42
N ASN A 38 -17.22 -8.28 9.13
CA ASN A 38 -18.23 -9.15 8.55
C ASN A 38 -17.97 -10.63 8.88
N ASP A 39 -18.90 -11.50 8.53
CA ASP A 39 -18.78 -12.97 8.69
C ASP A 39 -17.51 -13.55 8.04
N GLU A 40 -16.99 -12.90 6.99
CA GLU A 40 -15.73 -13.27 6.31
C GLU A 40 -14.46 -12.67 6.96
N ASN A 41 -14.57 -12.03 8.14
CA ASN A 41 -13.53 -11.24 8.79
C ASN A 41 -12.97 -10.07 7.95
N GLU A 42 -13.73 -9.56 6.99
CA GLU A 42 -13.38 -8.35 6.26
C GLU A 42 -13.77 -7.09 7.04
N VAL A 43 -12.96 -6.03 6.93
CA VAL A 43 -13.19 -4.76 7.64
C VAL A 43 -14.30 -3.98 6.96
N VAL A 44 -15.40 -3.75 7.66
CA VAL A 44 -16.49 -2.90 7.19
C VAL A 44 -16.11 -1.44 7.40
N VAL A 45 -16.00 -0.67 6.33
CA VAL A 45 -15.96 0.78 6.42
C VAL A 45 -17.41 1.25 6.48
N LEU A 46 -17.85 1.70 7.65
CA LEU A 46 -19.16 2.31 7.83
C LEU A 46 -19.20 3.58 6.97
N ASN A 47 -19.92 3.52 5.86
CA ASN A 47 -20.27 4.71 5.09
C ASN A 47 -21.64 5.18 5.60
N ASP A 48 -21.74 6.39 6.14
CA ASP A 48 -22.98 7.03 6.64
C ASP A 48 -24.00 7.37 5.53
N ARG A 49 -23.99 6.65 4.40
CA ARG A 49 -24.99 6.85 3.35
C ARG A 49 -26.22 6.06 3.71
N ALA A 50 -27.24 6.76 4.20
CA ALA A 50 -28.57 6.21 4.41
C ALA A 50 -29.12 5.65 3.08
N GLU A 51 -29.07 4.33 2.91
CA GLU A 51 -29.75 3.65 1.81
C GLU A 51 -31.25 3.62 2.16
N THR A 52 -32.00 4.52 1.54
CA THR A 52 -33.46 4.52 1.55
C THR A 52 -33.97 3.34 0.73
N GLY A 53 -34.51 2.33 1.42
CA GLY A 53 -35.51 1.42 0.88
C GLY A 53 -35.06 -0.03 0.72
N GLN A 54 -35.85 -0.91 1.37
CA GLN A 54 -36.06 -2.34 1.09
C GLN A 54 -35.17 -3.38 1.79
N GLN A 55 -35.90 -4.29 2.47
CA GLN A 55 -35.52 -5.57 3.08
C GLN A 55 -34.42 -5.54 4.16
N TYR A 56 -34.79 -5.87 5.39
CA TYR A 56 -33.86 -6.15 6.48
C TYR A 56 -33.12 -7.47 6.20
N GLU A 57 -32.11 -7.44 5.33
CA GLU A 57 -31.05 -8.44 5.35
C GLU A 57 -30.23 -8.20 6.62
N VAL A 58 -30.43 -9.07 7.62
CA VAL A 58 -29.68 -8.99 8.88
C VAL A 58 -28.23 -9.37 8.61
N LYS A 59 -27.35 -8.38 8.45
CA LYS A 59 -25.90 -8.58 8.40
C LYS A 59 -25.38 -8.79 9.82
N ARG A 60 -24.66 -9.90 10.05
CA ARG A 60 -23.98 -10.15 11.33
C ARG A 60 -22.67 -9.37 11.34
N GLU A 61 -22.55 -8.44 12.28
CA GLU A 61 -21.33 -7.69 12.51
C GLU A 61 -20.69 -8.14 13.82
N VAL A 62 -19.42 -8.53 13.76
CA VAL A 62 -18.65 -8.93 14.92
C VAL A 62 -17.68 -7.80 15.29
N ILE A 63 -17.86 -7.24 16.49
CA ILE A 63 -16.96 -6.22 17.02
C ILE A 63 -15.77 -6.91 17.70
N LYS A 64 -14.55 -6.66 17.20
CA LYS A 64 -13.32 -7.16 17.83
C LYS A 64 -12.43 -6.01 18.29
N ARG A 65 -11.80 -6.18 19.44
CA ARG A 65 -10.77 -5.26 19.97
C ARG A 65 -9.46 -5.45 19.22
N LEU A 66 -8.82 -4.36 18.85
CA LEU A 66 -7.48 -4.40 18.24
C LEU A 66 -6.37 -4.68 19.25
N PHE A 67 -6.52 -4.15 20.46
CA PHE A 67 -5.57 -4.30 21.55
C PHE A 67 -6.28 -4.76 22.81
N VAL A 68 -5.66 -5.68 23.54
CA VAL A 68 -6.15 -6.20 24.81
C VAL A 68 -5.17 -5.79 25.90
N LEU A 69 -5.68 -5.12 26.94
CA LEU A 69 -4.94 -4.86 28.17
C LEU A 69 -4.97 -6.13 29.00
N ASP A 70 -3.82 -6.78 29.17
CA ASP A 70 -3.70 -8.10 29.80
C ASP A 70 -3.46 -7.97 31.32
N SER A 71 -2.42 -7.23 31.70
CA SER A 71 -2.12 -6.93 33.10
C SER A 71 -1.95 -5.43 33.28
N VAL A 72 -2.64 -4.85 34.26
CA VAL A 72 -2.57 -3.42 34.60
C VAL A 72 -2.16 -3.30 36.06
N VAL A 73 -0.97 -2.74 36.31
CA VAL A 73 -0.48 -2.46 37.66
C VAL A 73 -0.84 -1.02 38.00
N LEU A 74 -1.50 -0.81 39.13
CA LEU A 74 -1.99 0.51 39.55
C LEU A 74 -1.10 1.05 40.67
N TRP A 75 -0.75 2.33 40.58
CA TRP A 75 -0.17 3.05 41.70
C TRP A 75 -1.27 3.54 42.63
N ARG A 76 -1.11 3.17 43.91
CA ARG A 76 -1.87 3.72 45.01
C ARG A 76 -0.94 4.46 45.95
N ASP A 77 -1.42 5.54 46.54
CA ASP A 77 -0.70 6.19 47.62
C ASP A 77 -0.61 5.22 48.81
N LYS A 78 0.57 5.09 49.42
CA LYS A 78 0.79 4.17 50.55
C LYS A 78 0.04 4.63 51.80
N ASN A 79 -0.20 5.93 51.94
CA ASN A 79 -0.76 6.50 53.16
C ASN A 79 -2.29 6.69 53.07
N THR A 80 -2.81 7.10 51.91
CA THR A 80 -4.24 7.36 51.70
C THR A 80 -4.96 6.25 50.94
N ASN A 81 -4.23 5.28 50.37
CA ASN A 81 -4.75 4.23 49.48
C ASN A 81 -5.51 4.77 48.26
N GLU A 82 -5.36 6.06 47.95
CA GLU A 82 -5.99 6.70 46.81
C GLU A 82 -5.32 6.30 45.50
N TYR A 83 -6.13 6.23 44.46
CA TYR A 83 -5.69 5.89 43.12
C TYR A 83 -4.85 7.01 42.51
N MET A 84 -3.56 6.78 42.33
CA MET A 84 -2.61 7.75 41.76
C MET A 84 -2.40 7.56 40.25
N GLY A 85 -2.73 6.38 39.70
CA GLY A 85 -2.64 6.11 38.26
C GLY A 85 -2.22 4.69 37.90
N ILE A 86 -1.81 4.50 36.65
CA ILE A 86 -1.29 3.23 36.13
C ILE A 86 0.24 3.25 36.20
N GLU A 87 0.84 2.27 36.86
CA GLU A 87 2.29 2.06 36.94
C GLU A 87 2.83 1.44 35.66
N SER A 88 2.27 0.29 35.28
CA SER A 88 2.67 -0.45 34.11
C SER A 88 1.47 -1.19 33.54
N CYS A 89 1.47 -1.37 32.23
CA CYS A 89 0.44 -2.13 31.55
C CYS A 89 1.08 -3.01 30.48
N ARG A 90 0.66 -4.28 30.45
CA ARG A 90 0.98 -5.20 29.36
C ARG A 90 -0.15 -5.14 28.35
N ILE A 91 0.20 -4.73 27.13
CA ILE A 91 -0.73 -4.65 26.00
C ILE A 91 -0.38 -5.76 25.02
N LYS A 92 -1.37 -6.58 24.66
CA LYS A 92 -1.25 -7.61 23.63
C LYS A 92 -2.10 -7.24 22.42
N PRO A 93 -1.69 -7.61 21.19
CA PRO A 93 -2.58 -7.51 20.04
C PRO A 93 -3.79 -8.42 20.26
N GLY A 94 -4.99 -7.94 19.90
CA GLY A 94 -6.20 -8.76 19.89
C GLY A 94 -6.15 -9.86 18.84
N SER A 95 -7.07 -10.82 18.91
CA SER A 95 -7.06 -12.02 18.06
C SER A 95 -6.98 -11.73 16.55
N PHE A 96 -7.67 -10.68 16.10
CA PHE A 96 -7.62 -10.22 14.71
C PHE A 96 -6.25 -9.61 14.33
N LEU A 97 -5.69 -8.77 15.19
CA LEU A 97 -4.38 -8.16 14.93
C LEU A 97 -3.26 -9.20 15.03
N SER A 98 -3.38 -10.19 15.93
CA SER A 98 -2.40 -11.25 16.08
C SER A 98 -2.32 -12.16 14.86
N SER A 99 -3.44 -12.49 14.20
CA SER A 99 -3.39 -13.26 12.95
C SER A 99 -2.71 -12.46 11.83
N TYR A 100 -2.90 -11.14 11.81
CA TYR A 100 -2.21 -10.26 10.87
C TYR A 100 -0.70 -10.09 11.19
N LEU A 101 -0.35 -10.00 12.48
CA LEU A 101 1.02 -9.76 12.96
C LEU A 101 1.90 -11.01 13.06
N TYR A 102 1.31 -12.19 13.21
CA TYR A 102 2.03 -13.46 13.38
C TYR A 102 1.65 -14.51 12.33
N GLY A 103 0.73 -14.19 11.41
CA GLY A 103 0.34 -15.06 10.32
C GLY A 103 1.48 -15.35 9.33
N SER A 104 1.43 -16.53 8.71
CA SER A 104 2.52 -17.14 7.95
C SER A 104 2.86 -16.50 6.59
N ASN A 105 2.07 -15.53 6.10
CA ASN A 105 2.06 -15.25 4.65
C ASN A 105 2.54 -13.87 4.21
N SER A 106 3.04 -12.99 5.09
CA SER A 106 3.52 -11.70 4.61
C SER A 106 4.80 -11.22 5.28
N THR A 107 5.85 -11.08 4.49
CA THR A 107 7.10 -10.38 4.85
C THR A 107 6.84 -8.88 5.15
N ILE A 108 5.69 -8.34 4.71
CA ILE A 108 5.12 -7.05 5.13
C ILE A 108 4.79 -7.04 6.63
N THR A 109 4.34 -8.16 7.17
CA THR A 109 4.11 -8.36 8.60
C THR A 109 5.40 -8.25 9.38
N LEU A 110 6.50 -8.83 8.88
CA LEU A 110 7.83 -8.70 9.49
C LEU A 110 8.28 -7.24 9.54
N LEU A 111 8.10 -6.48 8.46
CA LEU A 111 8.41 -5.05 8.43
C LEU A 111 7.55 -4.24 9.41
N SER A 112 6.27 -4.57 9.50
CA SER A 112 5.33 -3.93 10.43
C SER A 112 5.70 -4.24 11.88
N LYS A 113 6.15 -5.47 12.16
CA LYS A 113 6.69 -5.87 13.46
C LYS A 113 7.98 -5.11 13.79
N LYS A 114 8.95 -5.07 12.87
CA LYS A 114 10.18 -4.27 13.04
C LYS A 114 9.85 -2.79 13.31
N ALA A 115 8.91 -2.20 12.57
CA ALA A 115 8.45 -0.82 12.78
C ALA A 115 7.83 -0.58 14.18
N LEU A 116 7.21 -1.60 14.79
CA LEU A 116 6.67 -1.54 16.14
C LEU A 116 7.75 -1.74 17.20
N GLU A 117 8.75 -2.59 16.93
CA GLU A 117 9.90 -2.85 17.80
C GLU A 117 10.83 -1.64 17.94
N TYR A 118 10.92 -0.78 16.91
CA TYR A 118 11.63 0.49 17.05
C TYR A 118 11.06 1.29 18.22
N ASN A 119 11.92 1.45 19.21
CA ASN A 119 11.64 2.27 20.36
C ASN A 119 11.36 3.71 19.90
N ASN A 120 10.23 4.26 20.34
CA ASN A 120 9.83 5.66 20.10
C ASN A 120 10.71 6.67 20.88
N SER A 121 12.02 6.47 20.87
CA SER A 121 13.02 7.44 21.31
C SER A 121 13.22 8.47 20.21
N TYR A 122 13.57 9.70 20.58
CA TYR A 122 13.83 10.81 19.65
C TYR A 122 14.76 10.43 18.49
N ARG A 123 15.67 9.47 18.69
CA ARG A 123 16.59 8.96 17.67
C ARG A 123 15.92 8.15 16.55
N HIS A 124 14.93 7.30 16.85
CA HIS A 124 14.34 6.38 15.85
C HIS A 124 12.99 6.85 15.29
N LYS A 125 12.59 8.10 15.57
CA LYS A 125 11.37 8.70 15.03
C LYS A 125 11.36 8.68 13.50
N TYR A 126 12.51 8.96 12.90
CA TYR A 126 12.69 9.03 11.45
C TYR A 126 12.62 7.64 10.82
N HIS A 127 13.31 6.65 11.40
CA HIS A 127 13.27 5.25 10.99
C HIS A 127 11.82 4.73 10.97
N LYS A 128 11.06 4.91 12.05
CA LYS A 128 9.68 4.42 12.13
C LYS A 128 8.76 5.02 11.07
N ARG A 129 8.91 6.32 10.78
CA ARG A 129 8.13 6.99 9.73
C ARG A 129 8.49 6.48 8.34
N LEU A 130 9.79 6.33 8.07
CA LEU A 130 10.27 5.83 6.79
C LEU A 130 9.82 4.40 6.55
N ILE A 131 9.98 3.51 7.53
CA ILE A 131 9.54 2.11 7.41
C ILE A 131 8.04 2.04 7.15
N ARG A 132 7.22 2.78 7.91
CA ARG A 132 5.77 2.79 7.69
C ARG A 132 5.40 3.23 6.27
N TYR A 133 6.07 4.26 5.76
CA TYR A 133 5.86 4.72 4.39
C TYR A 133 6.30 3.69 3.35
N LEU A 134 7.49 3.11 3.51
CA LEU A 134 8.03 2.10 2.61
C LEU A 134 7.15 0.85 2.58
N THR A 135 6.71 0.35 3.73
CA THR A 135 5.79 -0.79 3.84
C THR A 135 4.50 -0.53 3.05
N TRP A 136 3.92 0.66 3.18
CA TRP A 136 2.71 1.03 2.43
C TRP A 136 2.97 1.18 0.93
N GLN A 137 4.06 1.84 0.55
CA GLN A 137 4.44 2.04 -0.84
C GLN A 137 4.76 0.73 -1.54
N TRP A 138 5.45 -0.20 -0.87
CA TRP A 138 5.72 -1.52 -1.41
C TRP A 138 4.43 -2.32 -1.57
N ARG A 139 3.45 -2.19 -0.67
CA ARG A 139 2.13 -2.80 -0.85
C ARG A 139 1.40 -2.30 -2.10
N ILE A 140 1.43 -0.98 -2.35
CA ILE A 140 0.87 -0.40 -3.58
C ILE A 140 1.65 -0.89 -4.80
N ARG A 141 2.99 -0.81 -4.76
CA ARG A 141 3.85 -1.20 -5.88
C ARG A 141 3.82 -2.69 -6.17
N GLN A 142 3.49 -3.54 -5.18
CA GLN A 142 3.20 -4.96 -5.36
C GLN A 142 1.96 -5.18 -6.20
N MET A 143 0.88 -4.43 -5.94
CA MET A 143 -0.34 -4.52 -6.75
C MET A 143 -0.12 -4.07 -8.20
N PHE A 144 0.79 -3.11 -8.43
CA PHE A 144 1.05 -2.51 -9.74
C PHE A 144 2.38 -2.95 -10.39
N SER A 145 3.06 -3.99 -9.89
CA SER A 145 4.34 -4.52 -10.39
C SER A 145 5.41 -3.46 -10.69
N SER A 146 5.51 -2.41 -9.86
CA SER A 146 6.32 -1.21 -10.11
C SER A 146 7.36 -0.93 -9.02
N LEU A 147 7.97 -1.98 -8.49
CA LEU A 147 8.93 -1.90 -7.38
C LEU A 147 10.13 -1.00 -7.67
N LYS A 148 10.69 -1.09 -8.89
CA LYS A 148 11.92 -0.39 -9.30
C LYS A 148 11.72 1.10 -9.60
N ARG A 149 10.59 1.72 -9.22
CA ARG A 149 10.39 3.16 -9.45
C ARG A 149 11.21 3.99 -8.45
N PRO A 150 11.87 5.08 -8.87
CA PRO A 150 12.59 5.94 -7.95
C PRO A 150 11.61 6.71 -7.04
N TYR A 151 12.06 7.04 -5.83
CA TYR A 151 11.37 7.91 -4.88
C TYR A 151 11.92 9.33 -4.98
N SER A 152 11.06 10.34 -5.03
CA SER A 152 11.48 11.75 -4.96
C SER A 152 11.96 12.09 -3.56
N ILE A 153 13.12 12.73 -3.43
CA ILE A 153 13.63 13.22 -2.15
C ILE A 153 12.87 14.46 -1.69
N GLY A 154 12.73 15.44 -2.61
CA GLY A 154 12.12 16.74 -2.34
C GLY A 154 10.62 16.81 -2.66
N GLY A 155 10.03 17.95 -2.27
CA GLY A 155 8.61 18.27 -2.43
C GLY A 155 7.71 17.78 -1.29
N ASP A 156 6.45 18.21 -1.29
CA ASP A 156 5.46 17.89 -0.24
C ASP A 156 5.17 16.37 -0.14
N LYS A 157 5.39 15.65 -1.24
CA LYS A 157 5.25 14.19 -1.33
C LYS A 157 6.58 13.44 -1.30
N GLY A 158 7.70 14.15 -1.10
CA GLY A 158 9.05 13.58 -1.07
C GLY A 158 9.39 12.88 0.25
N LEU A 159 10.44 12.06 0.22
CA LEU A 159 10.90 11.31 1.39
C LEU A 159 11.23 12.21 2.58
N LEU A 160 11.80 13.40 2.35
CA LEU A 160 12.11 14.33 3.44
C LEU A 160 10.87 14.81 4.19
N ALA A 161 9.78 15.08 3.46
CA ALA A 161 8.50 15.49 4.05
C ALA A 161 7.85 14.33 4.83
N VAL A 162 7.89 13.12 4.27
CA VAL A 162 7.36 11.89 4.90
C VAL A 162 8.07 11.58 6.22
N ILE A 163 9.40 11.69 6.24
CA ILE A 163 10.19 11.48 7.45
C ILE A 163 9.95 12.63 8.44
N GLY A 164 9.66 13.83 7.92
CA GLY A 164 9.43 15.04 8.69
C GLY A 164 10.71 15.58 9.32
N ILE A 165 11.80 15.54 8.57
CA ILE A 165 13.04 16.26 8.88
C ILE A 165 12.76 17.75 8.68
N ASN A 166 13.24 18.58 9.61
CA ASN A 166 13.05 20.02 9.50
C ASN A 166 13.94 20.57 8.37
N GLN A 167 13.31 21.07 7.30
CA GLN A 167 13.99 21.62 6.12
C GLN A 167 14.71 22.95 6.39
N ASN A 168 14.48 23.57 7.56
CA ASN A 168 15.14 24.81 7.97
C ASN A 168 16.56 24.59 8.53
N GLN A 169 17.03 23.34 8.59
CA GLN A 169 18.38 23.02 9.05
C GLN A 169 19.43 23.16 7.94
N LYS A 170 20.72 23.14 8.31
CA LYS A 170 21.83 23.13 7.35
C LYS A 170 21.66 21.95 6.37
N PRO A 171 21.72 22.16 5.05
CA PRO A 171 21.52 21.11 4.05
C PRO A 171 22.39 19.86 4.25
N ASN A 172 23.67 20.04 4.61
CA ASN A 172 24.58 18.92 4.86
C ASN A 172 24.09 18.03 6.01
N ARG A 173 23.53 18.63 7.09
CA ARG A 173 22.99 17.87 8.22
C ARG A 173 21.73 17.11 7.84
N ILE A 174 20.89 17.69 6.97
CA ILE A 174 19.67 17.01 6.47
C ILE A 174 20.07 15.78 5.67
N ARG A 175 21.05 15.92 4.78
CA ARG A 175 21.59 14.81 3.98
C ARG A 175 22.18 13.72 4.87
N GLU A 176 23.08 14.09 5.77
CA GLU A 176 23.74 13.15 6.68
C GLU A 176 22.74 12.42 7.59
N GLN A 177 21.74 13.11 8.14
CA GLN A 177 20.68 12.47 8.92
C GLN A 177 19.87 11.49 8.08
N PHE A 178 19.55 11.84 6.84
CA PHE A 178 18.79 10.99 5.95
C PHE A 178 19.58 9.75 5.52
N GLU A 179 20.85 9.92 5.13
CA GLU A 179 21.76 8.82 4.78
C GLU A 179 22.00 7.90 5.97
N ASN A 180 22.22 8.43 7.18
CA ASN A 180 22.36 7.63 8.40
C ASN A 180 21.10 6.79 8.67
N VAL A 181 19.91 7.35 8.47
CA VAL A 181 18.66 6.58 8.61
C VAL A 181 18.60 5.44 7.60
N LEU A 182 19.00 5.66 6.34
CA LEU A 182 19.00 4.60 5.32
C LEU A 182 20.03 3.50 5.63
N VAL A 183 21.23 3.88 6.05
CA VAL A 183 22.30 2.94 6.44
C VAL A 183 21.87 2.08 7.63
N ASP A 184 21.25 2.69 8.65
CA ASP A 184 20.72 1.95 9.79
C ASP A 184 19.65 0.93 9.35
N LEU A 185 18.75 1.33 8.44
CA LEU A 185 17.70 0.45 7.92
C LEU A 185 18.25 -0.69 7.05
N GLU A 186 19.33 -0.45 6.32
CA GLU A 186 20.04 -1.48 5.55
C GLU A 186 20.73 -2.48 6.48
N LYS A 187 21.44 -2.00 7.50
CA LYS A 187 22.11 -2.84 8.52
C LYS A 187 21.13 -3.74 9.26
N GLU A 188 19.93 -3.24 9.55
CA GLU A 188 18.88 -3.99 10.23
C GLU A 188 18.06 -4.90 9.29
N GLY A 189 18.41 -4.94 8.00
CA GLY A 189 17.75 -5.77 6.99
C GLY A 189 16.28 -5.40 6.76
N VAL A 190 15.94 -4.12 6.96
CA VAL A 190 14.62 -3.55 6.60
C VAL A 190 14.61 -3.15 5.13
N ILE A 191 15.75 -2.68 4.62
CA ILE A 191 16.01 -2.38 3.21
C ILE A 191 17.12 -3.33 2.74
N SER A 192 17.06 -3.79 1.48
CA SER A 192 18.15 -4.62 0.93
C SER A 192 19.29 -3.77 0.36
N HIS A 193 18.94 -2.72 -0.37
CA HIS A 193 19.89 -1.82 -1.01
C HIS A 193 19.20 -0.48 -1.31
N TRP A 194 19.97 0.60 -1.29
CA TRP A 194 19.54 1.92 -1.72
C TRP A 194 20.61 2.58 -2.59
N GLU A 195 20.19 3.32 -3.61
CA GLU A 195 21.08 4.00 -4.56
C GLU A 195 20.41 5.28 -5.09
N TYR A 196 21.22 6.25 -5.50
CA TYR A 196 20.73 7.44 -6.21
C TYR A 196 20.58 7.14 -7.69
N GLN A 197 19.50 7.63 -8.31
CA GLN A 197 19.14 7.31 -9.69
C GLN A 197 20.23 7.69 -10.72
N ASN A 198 20.93 8.80 -10.52
CA ASN A 198 21.92 9.32 -11.45
C ASN A 198 23.34 9.35 -10.84
N GLY A 199 23.56 8.68 -9.70
CA GLY A 199 24.75 8.93 -8.88
C GLY A 199 24.71 10.30 -8.17
N LEU A 200 25.66 10.52 -7.26
CA LEU A 200 25.87 11.82 -6.62
C LEU A 200 27.05 12.52 -7.31
N ASP A 201 26.78 13.63 -7.98
CA ASP A 201 27.81 14.50 -8.54
C ASP A 201 28.36 15.40 -7.43
N GLU A 202 29.57 15.12 -6.98
CA GLU A 202 30.21 15.87 -5.90
C GLU A 202 30.47 17.35 -6.25
N GLU A 203 30.61 17.65 -7.55
CA GLU A 203 30.79 19.00 -8.06
C GLU A 203 29.54 19.88 -7.85
N GLU A 204 28.35 19.31 -8.00
CA GLU A 204 27.07 20.03 -7.82
C GLU A 204 26.83 20.41 -6.35
N LEU A 205 27.39 19.64 -5.40
CA LEU A 205 27.30 19.90 -3.95
C LEU A 205 28.06 21.16 -3.51
N THR A 206 29.00 21.65 -4.33
CA THR A 206 29.78 22.87 -4.04
C THR A 206 29.06 24.15 -4.48
N LYS A 207 28.01 24.04 -5.31
CA LYS A 207 27.28 25.19 -5.83
C LYS A 207 26.36 25.82 -4.77
N LYS A 208 26.16 27.14 -4.84
CA LYS A 208 25.21 27.86 -3.97
C LYS A 208 23.79 27.35 -4.20
N ASN A 209 23.04 27.05 -3.13
CA ASN A 209 21.67 26.49 -3.16
C ASN A 209 21.51 25.10 -3.81
N TRP A 210 22.57 24.27 -3.83
CA TRP A 210 22.52 22.89 -4.35
C TRP A 210 21.35 22.04 -3.79
N PHE A 211 20.95 22.26 -2.53
CA PHE A 211 19.88 21.48 -1.91
C PHE A 211 18.52 21.60 -2.62
N LYS A 212 18.17 22.81 -3.06
CA LYS A 212 16.89 23.07 -3.75
C LYS A 212 16.98 22.68 -5.23
N ASN A 213 18.10 22.96 -5.87
CA ASN A 213 18.25 22.84 -7.33
C ASN A 213 18.69 21.44 -7.77
N TYR A 214 19.40 20.70 -6.92
CA TYR A 214 19.94 19.39 -7.23
C TYR A 214 19.30 18.33 -6.33
N TYR A 215 19.56 18.38 -5.02
CA TYR A 215 19.19 17.30 -4.09
C TYR A 215 17.67 17.05 -4.01
N SER A 216 16.86 18.11 -4.10
CA SER A 216 15.40 17.99 -4.05
C SER A 216 14.80 17.29 -5.27
N HIS A 217 15.49 17.34 -6.42
CA HIS A 217 15.04 16.74 -7.68
C HIS A 217 15.58 15.33 -7.91
N LEU A 218 16.52 14.88 -7.06
CA LEU A 218 17.07 13.53 -7.16
C LEU A 218 16.02 12.47 -6.82
N GLY A 219 16.10 11.37 -7.57
CA GLY A 219 15.40 10.12 -7.29
C GLY A 219 16.29 9.15 -6.52
N ILE A 220 15.71 8.42 -5.56
CA ILE A 220 16.39 7.34 -4.84
C ILE A 220 15.67 6.02 -5.13
N PHE A 221 16.42 4.99 -5.50
CA PHE A 221 15.92 3.63 -5.51
C PHE A 221 16.09 3.03 -4.12
N ILE A 222 15.00 2.53 -3.55
CA ILE A 222 15.00 1.82 -2.26
C ILE A 222 14.36 0.46 -2.50
N LEU A 223 15.18 -0.59 -2.43
CA LEU A 223 14.73 -1.95 -2.71
C LEU A 223 14.23 -2.65 -1.44
N PRO A 224 13.12 -3.39 -1.53
CA PRO A 224 12.63 -4.19 -0.41
C PRO A 224 13.62 -5.31 -0.05
N PRO A 225 13.53 -5.86 1.17
CA PRO A 225 14.36 -6.99 1.61
C PRO A 225 14.17 -8.20 0.69
N LYS A 226 15.20 -9.02 0.55
CA LYS A 226 15.20 -10.20 -0.34
C LYS A 226 14.05 -11.16 -0.03
N GLU A 227 13.67 -11.28 1.24
CA GLU A 227 12.52 -12.06 1.69
C GLU A 227 11.21 -11.57 1.03
N LEU A 228 11.02 -10.26 0.90
CA LEU A 228 9.87 -9.68 0.21
C LEU A 228 9.87 -10.06 -1.27
N ILE A 229 11.02 -9.96 -1.94
CA ILE A 229 11.15 -10.32 -3.36
C ILE A 229 10.80 -11.80 -3.58
N ASN A 230 11.32 -12.69 -2.74
CA ASN A 230 11.05 -14.13 -2.84
C ASN A 230 9.57 -14.45 -2.56
N SER A 231 8.96 -13.81 -1.56
CA SER A 231 7.52 -13.98 -1.29
C SER A 231 6.66 -13.48 -2.46
N MET A 232 7.11 -12.46 -3.18
CA MET A 232 6.43 -11.95 -4.38
C MET A 232 6.57 -12.88 -5.57
N GLU A 233 7.77 -13.45 -5.79
CA GLU A 233 7.95 -14.48 -6.82
C GLU A 233 7.05 -15.68 -6.54
N ASN A 234 6.90 -16.08 -5.28
CA ASN A 234 6.01 -17.17 -4.90
C ASN A 234 4.52 -16.81 -5.05
N LEU A 235 4.12 -15.56 -4.80
CA LEU A 235 2.74 -15.09 -5.07
C LEU A 235 2.45 -14.97 -6.57
N ALA A 236 3.43 -14.54 -7.38
CA ALA A 236 3.31 -14.53 -8.84
C ALA A 236 3.27 -15.97 -9.40
N LYS A 237 4.06 -16.88 -8.83
CA LYS A 237 4.02 -18.33 -9.12
C LYS A 237 2.70 -18.94 -8.67
N LYS A 238 2.13 -18.53 -7.54
CA LYS A 238 0.84 -19.02 -7.06
C LYS A 238 -0.31 -18.49 -7.91
N LYS A 239 -0.30 -17.21 -8.30
CA LYS A 239 -1.24 -16.68 -9.31
C LYS A 239 -1.15 -17.44 -10.62
N THR A 240 0.06 -17.69 -11.13
CA THR A 240 0.23 -18.47 -12.36
C THR A 240 -0.18 -19.93 -12.19
N LEU A 241 0.07 -20.57 -11.04
CA LEU A 241 -0.41 -21.91 -10.74
C LEU A 241 -1.92 -22.00 -10.57
N ASP A 242 -2.55 -21.00 -9.95
CA ASP A 242 -4.02 -20.90 -9.84
C ASP A 242 -4.62 -20.66 -11.24
N THR A 243 -3.93 -19.90 -12.11
CA THR A 243 -4.29 -19.78 -13.53
C THR A 243 -4.11 -21.10 -14.27
N ILE A 244 -3.03 -21.86 -14.00
CA ILE A 244 -2.75 -23.17 -14.62
C ILE A 244 -3.70 -24.27 -14.09
N HIS A 245 -4.17 -24.17 -12.83
CA HIS A 245 -5.12 -25.12 -12.25
C HIS A 245 -6.55 -24.85 -12.75
N GLU A 246 -6.94 -23.58 -12.95
CA GLU A 246 -8.16 -23.23 -13.70
C GLU A 246 -8.05 -23.59 -15.20
N GLU A 247 -6.86 -23.52 -15.79
CA GLU A 247 -6.60 -23.96 -17.17
C GLU A 247 -6.53 -25.49 -17.32
N SER A 248 -6.36 -26.25 -16.22
CA SER A 248 -6.32 -27.72 -16.28
C SER A 248 -7.69 -28.36 -16.59
N HIS A 249 -8.75 -27.56 -16.77
CA HIS A 249 -10.02 -28.00 -17.35
C HIS A 249 -10.41 -27.31 -18.67
N SER A 250 -9.48 -26.67 -19.39
CA SER A 250 -9.76 -26.26 -20.77
C SER A 250 -8.55 -26.34 -21.70
N ILE A 251 -8.49 -27.49 -22.39
CA ILE A 251 -8.06 -27.72 -23.77
C ILE A 251 -6.79 -26.98 -24.23
N LYS A 252 -5.71 -27.78 -24.39
CA LYS A 252 -4.53 -27.47 -25.21
C LYS A 252 -4.92 -26.86 -26.56
N ILE A 253 -4.45 -25.64 -26.83
CA ILE A 253 -4.26 -25.18 -28.21
C ILE A 253 -2.84 -24.66 -28.31
N GLU A 254 -2.04 -25.39 -29.08
CA GLU A 254 -0.67 -25.08 -29.45
C GLU A 254 -0.57 -23.71 -30.13
N GLU A 255 0.46 -22.96 -29.77
CA GLU A 255 0.87 -21.74 -30.45
C GLU A 255 1.18 -22.05 -31.93
N LYS A 256 0.27 -21.66 -32.82
CA LYS A 256 0.56 -21.45 -34.24
C LYS A 256 0.33 -19.99 -34.56
N SER A 257 1.34 -19.36 -35.16
CA SER A 257 1.34 -17.98 -35.62
C SER A 257 0.14 -17.72 -36.56
N LEU A 258 -0.89 -17.06 -36.05
CA LEU A 258 -2.06 -16.65 -36.84
C LEU A 258 -1.76 -15.34 -37.58
N ASP A 259 -2.07 -15.36 -38.86
CA ASP A 259 -1.86 -14.27 -39.81
C ASP A 259 -2.72 -13.06 -39.43
N ARG A 260 -2.23 -11.84 -39.64
CA ARG A 260 -2.90 -10.58 -39.21
C ARG A 260 -4.35 -10.49 -39.72
N ASN A 261 -4.62 -11.08 -40.86
CA ASN A 261 -5.93 -11.05 -41.51
C ASN A 261 -7.00 -11.91 -40.80
N GLU A 262 -6.61 -13.02 -40.16
CA GLU A 262 -7.56 -13.89 -39.45
C GLU A 262 -8.09 -13.23 -38.17
N SER A 263 -7.22 -12.48 -37.48
CA SER A 263 -7.60 -11.74 -36.26
C SER A 263 -8.63 -10.64 -36.52
N GLU A 264 -8.55 -9.96 -37.68
CA GLU A 264 -9.52 -8.92 -38.04
C GLU A 264 -10.89 -9.49 -38.42
N GLN A 265 -10.92 -10.70 -39.01
CA GLN A 265 -12.17 -11.34 -39.42
C GLN A 265 -12.95 -11.86 -38.20
N ILE A 266 -12.28 -12.44 -37.21
CA ILE A 266 -12.90 -12.90 -35.95
C ILE A 266 -13.57 -11.73 -35.19
N ILE A 267 -12.94 -10.56 -35.18
CA ILE A 267 -13.49 -9.36 -34.53
C ILE A 267 -14.74 -8.86 -35.27
N ARG A 268 -14.77 -8.96 -36.60
CA ARG A 268 -15.95 -8.57 -37.40
C ARG A 268 -17.14 -9.49 -37.14
N ASP A 269 -16.91 -10.81 -37.16
CA ASP A 269 -17.97 -11.79 -36.93
C ASP A 269 -18.57 -11.64 -35.52
N ARG A 270 -17.75 -11.22 -34.55
CA ARG A 270 -18.21 -10.91 -33.18
C ARG A 270 -19.01 -9.60 -33.10
N ILE A 271 -18.61 -8.57 -33.83
CA ILE A 271 -19.38 -7.32 -33.95
C ILE A 271 -20.73 -7.60 -34.62
N GLU A 272 -20.75 -8.43 -35.66
CA GLU A 272 -21.97 -8.87 -36.34
C GLU A 272 -22.90 -9.62 -35.39
N PHE A 273 -22.37 -10.56 -34.60
CA PHE A 273 -23.13 -11.28 -33.59
C PHE A 273 -23.78 -10.32 -32.58
N ILE A 274 -23.05 -9.34 -32.05
CA ILE A 274 -23.60 -8.40 -31.06
C ILE A 274 -24.63 -7.45 -31.71
N TYR A 275 -24.37 -7.02 -32.95
CA TYR A 275 -25.29 -6.18 -33.71
C TYR A 275 -26.63 -6.87 -34.00
N ILE A 276 -26.59 -8.16 -34.39
CA ILE A 276 -27.77 -8.93 -34.78
C ILE A 276 -28.51 -9.52 -33.57
N LYS A 277 -27.80 -10.10 -32.59
CA LYS A 277 -28.42 -10.81 -31.46
C LYS A 277 -28.81 -9.92 -30.29
N ARG A 278 -28.10 -8.80 -30.07
CA ARG A 278 -28.38 -7.89 -28.93
C ARG A 278 -29.11 -6.60 -29.34
N ASN A 279 -29.45 -6.43 -30.63
CA ASN A 279 -30.14 -5.23 -31.17
C ASN A 279 -29.48 -3.90 -30.79
N ILE A 280 -28.16 -3.89 -30.58
CA ILE A 280 -27.41 -2.68 -30.20
C ILE A 280 -27.09 -1.87 -31.46
N THR A 281 -27.30 -0.56 -31.43
CA THR A 281 -27.03 0.27 -32.60
C THR A 281 -25.53 0.48 -32.83
N MET A 282 -25.11 0.66 -34.09
CA MET A 282 -23.71 0.94 -34.43
C MET A 282 -23.16 2.22 -33.77
N ARG A 283 -24.04 3.13 -33.32
CA ARG A 283 -23.65 4.33 -32.55
C ARG A 283 -23.23 3.96 -31.13
N GLU A 284 -24.03 3.14 -30.45
CA GLU A 284 -23.74 2.68 -29.09
C GLU A 284 -22.48 1.82 -29.05
N LEU A 285 -22.33 0.90 -30.02
CA LEU A 285 -21.13 0.07 -30.14
C LEU A 285 -19.87 0.91 -30.38
N SER A 286 -19.98 1.99 -31.16
CA SER A 286 -18.86 2.91 -31.38
C SER A 286 -18.45 3.68 -30.13
N ALA A 287 -19.43 4.05 -29.29
CA ALA A 287 -19.20 4.72 -28.01
C ALA A 287 -18.53 3.77 -27.00
N GLU A 288 -18.95 2.51 -26.95
CA GLU A 288 -18.38 1.48 -26.07
C GLU A 288 -16.91 1.15 -26.43
N ILE A 289 -16.60 1.05 -27.72
CA ILE A 289 -15.25 0.76 -28.23
C ILE A 289 -14.36 2.02 -28.15
N GLY A 290 -14.94 3.21 -28.16
CA GLY A 290 -14.22 4.49 -28.16
C GLY A 290 -13.58 4.82 -29.52
N ILE A 291 -14.26 4.47 -30.61
CA ILE A 291 -13.89 4.76 -32.01
C ILE A 291 -15.03 5.53 -32.68
N SER A 292 -14.74 6.35 -33.70
CA SER A 292 -15.80 7.06 -34.42
C SER A 292 -16.74 6.10 -35.16
N GLN A 293 -18.05 6.37 -35.13
CA GLN A 293 -19.08 5.58 -35.82
C GLN A 293 -18.78 5.35 -37.32
N PRO A 294 -18.27 6.34 -38.08
CA PRO A 294 -17.88 6.12 -39.47
C PRO A 294 -16.70 5.15 -39.63
N THR A 295 -15.73 5.18 -38.71
CA THR A 295 -14.57 4.27 -38.73
C THR A 295 -14.99 2.83 -38.45
N LEU A 296 -15.87 2.63 -37.46
CA LEU A 296 -16.42 1.31 -37.13
C LEU A 296 -17.28 0.76 -38.28
N SER A 297 -18.13 1.59 -38.88
CA SER A 297 -18.96 1.20 -40.03
C SER A 297 -18.14 0.83 -41.27
N ARG A 298 -17.04 1.57 -41.53
CA ARG A 298 -16.11 1.24 -42.63
C ARG A 298 -15.34 -0.05 -42.36
N PHE A 299 -14.97 -0.32 -41.10
CA PHE A 299 -14.32 -1.57 -40.69
C PHE A 299 -15.25 -2.76 -40.86
N TYR A 300 -16.50 -2.64 -40.44
CA TYR A 300 -17.54 -3.66 -40.60
C TYR A 300 -17.79 -3.99 -42.08
N ASN A 301 -18.00 -2.96 -42.91
CA ASN A 301 -18.33 -3.13 -44.33
C ASN A 301 -17.13 -3.49 -45.23
N LYS A 302 -15.96 -3.82 -44.65
CA LYS A 302 -14.70 -4.11 -45.38
C LYS A 302 -14.25 -2.99 -46.35
N LYS A 303 -14.74 -1.75 -46.17
CA LYS A 303 -14.42 -0.60 -47.05
C LYS A 303 -13.14 0.14 -46.64
N THR A 304 -12.34 -0.42 -45.72
CA THR A 304 -11.15 0.23 -45.17
C THR A 304 -9.89 -0.48 -45.65
N LYS A 305 -9.00 0.23 -46.36
CA LYS A 305 -7.74 -0.32 -46.87
C LYS A 305 -6.65 -0.45 -45.80
N ARG A 306 -6.72 0.37 -44.73
CA ARG A 306 -5.81 0.33 -43.57
C ARG A 306 -6.45 1.02 -42.36
N LEU A 307 -6.50 0.36 -41.21
CA LEU A 307 -6.93 0.98 -39.94
C LEU A 307 -5.74 1.65 -39.24
N SER A 308 -6.01 2.68 -38.43
CA SER A 308 -4.99 3.27 -37.56
C SER A 308 -4.60 2.28 -36.47
N LYS A 309 -3.31 2.28 -36.07
CA LYS A 309 -2.80 1.40 -35.00
C LYS A 309 -3.61 1.53 -33.70
N THR A 310 -4.02 2.76 -33.38
CA THR A 310 -4.84 3.07 -32.20
C THR A 310 -6.26 2.50 -32.26
N ALA A 311 -6.86 2.41 -33.45
CA ALA A 311 -8.18 1.79 -33.62
C ALA A 311 -8.11 0.27 -33.49
N ILE A 312 -7.05 -0.35 -34.00
CA ILE A 312 -6.81 -1.81 -33.89
C ILE A 312 -6.61 -2.21 -32.42
N GLU A 313 -5.81 -1.44 -31.66
CA GLU A 313 -5.59 -1.70 -30.23
C GLU A 313 -6.90 -1.62 -29.42
N LYS A 314 -7.74 -0.61 -29.69
CA LYS A 314 -9.04 -0.45 -29.03
C LYS A 314 -10.01 -1.59 -29.37
N LEU A 315 -10.06 -2.03 -30.64
CA LEU A 315 -10.86 -3.18 -31.06
C LEU A 315 -10.40 -4.47 -30.39
N ASN A 316 -9.09 -4.70 -30.30
CA ASN A 316 -8.52 -5.87 -29.63
C ASN A 316 -8.79 -5.88 -28.12
N GLN A 317 -8.67 -4.72 -27.47
CA GLN A 317 -9.00 -4.59 -26.04
C GLN A 317 -10.49 -4.82 -25.78
N TRP A 318 -11.37 -4.30 -26.64
CA TRP A 318 -12.80 -4.53 -26.54
C TRP A 318 -13.15 -6.01 -26.74
N TYR A 319 -12.57 -6.67 -27.76
CA TYR A 319 -12.78 -8.09 -28.00
C TYR A 319 -12.37 -8.95 -26.79
N LYS A 320 -11.21 -8.65 -26.18
CA LYS A 320 -10.76 -9.32 -24.94
C LYS A 320 -11.73 -9.12 -23.78
N ARG A 321 -12.31 -7.94 -23.62
CA ARG A 321 -13.34 -7.68 -22.59
C ARG A 321 -14.60 -8.49 -22.83
N GLN A 322 -15.07 -8.57 -24.08
CA GLN A 322 -16.25 -9.36 -24.43
C GLN A 322 -16.03 -10.87 -24.20
N MET A 323 -14.82 -11.38 -24.45
CA MET A 323 -14.46 -12.78 -24.12
C MET A 323 -14.50 -13.07 -22.61
N ILE A 324 -14.21 -12.06 -21.77
CA ILE A 324 -14.30 -12.20 -20.30
C ILE A 324 -15.76 -12.17 -19.84
N ILE A 325 -16.57 -11.29 -20.43
CA ILE A 325 -18.00 -11.18 -20.10
C ILE A 325 -18.79 -12.43 -20.52
N ASP A 326 -18.40 -13.09 -21.62
CA ASP A 326 -19.03 -14.36 -22.04
C ASP A 326 -18.62 -15.57 -21.18
N LYS A 327 -17.53 -15.46 -20.41
CA LYS A 327 -17.02 -16.52 -19.53
C LYS A 327 -17.54 -16.39 -18.09
N MET A 328 -18.02 -15.20 -17.70
CA MET A 328 -18.81 -14.98 -16.47
C MET A 328 -20.27 -15.32 -16.75
#